data_AF-A0A7S2FD06-F1
#
_entry.id   AF-A0A7S2FD06-F1
#
_cell.length_a   1.000
_cell.length_b   1.000
_cell.length_c   1.000
_cell.angle_alpha   90.00
_cell.angle_beta   90.00
_cell.angle_gamma   90.00
#
_symmetry.space_group_name_H-M   'P 1'
#
loop_
_entity.id
_entity.type
_entity.pdbx_description
1 polymer ?
#
loop_
_entity_poly.entity_id
_entity_poly.type
_entity_poly.pdbx_seq_one_letter_code
_entity_poly.pdbx_strand_id
1 'polypeptide(L)'
;DQSIFIMKILLFISLLTVLGTAVNGSQSLGDFERAETKVPRAHLMGNGVKHMYEQMNTALHSTSGLSTRPCAEWSFDELTSILELVFTMRNPDFEEIYRKTNDNRRLQANGVYSETFEDLKAVWKQEAEVLAESPSLHDVSRDGRCHDAVMWFTHHLTADRKEELISSGDFTLPLMPDHLDLPHSKSHHEKSANRSAVDLVFESYATSTSCAMCHASGSVVSTNTESTSWPASLSYTGTGYGNFPFWDNTGPGCSYCDGAIDPSSDIEVHYDSTINSEILMHSSCSDMSWTGDANAPNSSPCNHIFNSSLGAFIYTPVSAMSKEADGEFCCRSYSAGDSSFPGAVPQDWARSMTYWGTNTGFHGDYYTGEIKIYWSTVTGVDFWYYEQADGTPLEQGEGCYFPGVDNKTEACLNNLPIMLWHDYDPASVDWVNGEEQDSSWFEVPEICQTTTVSCSAPGSSSGSYNPVLSHAARQAGVRV
;
A
#
# COMPACT_ATOMS: atom_id res chain seq x y z
N ASP A 1 49.49 -51.73 55.07
CA ASP A 1 48.51 -52.04 54.03
C ASP A 1 47.42 -50.98 53.98
N GLN A 2 47.05 -50.58 52.76
CA GLN A 2 46.24 -49.41 52.39
C GLN A 2 46.96 -48.06 52.40
N SER A 3 47.43 -47.63 51.22
CA SER A 3 47.11 -46.32 50.61
C SER A 3 47.94 -46.15 49.33
N ILE A 4 47.24 -46.04 48.20
CA ILE A 4 47.77 -46.15 46.83
C ILE A 4 48.20 -44.77 46.30
N PHE A 5 49.50 -44.69 46.02
CA PHE A 5 50.20 -44.04 44.91
C PHE A 5 49.81 -42.63 44.43
N ILE A 6 50.70 -41.70 44.77
CA ILE A 6 50.88 -40.37 44.18
C ILE A 6 51.93 -40.44 43.03
N MET A 7 51.78 -39.53 42.06
CA MET A 7 52.79 -39.04 41.10
C MET A 7 53.25 -39.96 39.95
N LYS A 8 52.70 -39.70 38.76
CA LYS A 8 53.41 -39.22 37.55
C LYS A 8 52.41 -39.15 36.40
N ILE A 9 52.20 -37.95 35.85
CA ILE A 9 52.08 -37.65 34.40
C ILE A 9 51.67 -36.17 34.30
N LEU A 10 52.62 -35.38 33.82
CA LEU A 10 52.47 -34.01 33.34
C LEU A 10 52.81 -34.06 31.84
N LEU A 11 52.10 -33.24 31.07
CA LEU A 11 52.26 -32.85 29.66
C LEU A 11 51.37 -33.53 28.58
N PHE A 12 50.71 -32.63 27.83
CA PHE A 12 50.06 -32.72 26.51
C PHE A 12 48.70 -33.43 26.41
N ILE A 13 47.62 -32.63 26.34
CA ILE A 13 46.83 -32.42 25.12
C ILE A 13 46.05 -31.10 25.28
N SER A 14 46.30 -30.19 24.34
CA SER A 14 45.75 -28.85 24.28
C SER A 14 44.24 -28.87 24.06
N LEU A 15 43.55 -28.07 24.88
CA LEU A 15 42.18 -27.63 24.72
C LEU A 15 42.09 -26.78 23.44
N LEU A 16 41.53 -27.33 22.36
CA LEU A 16 41.09 -26.53 21.20
C LEU A 16 39.81 -25.79 21.60
N THR A 17 39.97 -24.64 22.24
CA THR A 17 38.93 -23.59 22.22
C THR A 17 38.93 -22.98 20.83
N VAL A 18 38.00 -23.43 19.98
CA VAL A 18 37.57 -22.69 18.79
C VAL A 18 36.88 -21.43 19.30
N LEU A 19 37.65 -20.36 19.47
CA LEU A 19 37.13 -19.00 19.48
C LEU A 19 36.59 -18.74 18.08
N GLY A 20 35.29 -18.97 17.90
CA GLY A 20 34.56 -18.46 16.75
C GLY A 20 34.64 -16.94 16.80
N THR A 21 35.54 -16.35 16.04
CA THR A 21 35.45 -14.95 15.67
C THR A 21 34.17 -14.84 14.86
N ALA A 22 33.10 -14.30 15.46
CA ALA A 22 31.99 -13.77 14.70
C ALA A 22 32.60 -12.76 13.73
N VAL A 23 32.65 -13.12 12.46
CA VAL A 23 32.92 -12.18 11.38
C VAL A 23 31.69 -11.27 11.37
N ASN A 24 31.74 -10.21 12.17
CA ASN A 24 30.89 -9.05 11.94
C ASN A 24 31.36 -8.49 10.60
N GLY A 25 30.72 -8.94 9.53
CA GLY A 25 30.82 -8.30 8.22
C GLY A 25 30.65 -6.80 8.42
N SER A 26 31.41 -6.02 7.69
CA SER A 26 31.45 -4.58 7.85
C SER A 26 30.12 -4.02 7.38
N GLN A 27 29.12 -3.95 8.27
CA GLN A 27 27.82 -3.35 7.98
C GLN A 27 28.06 -1.91 7.51
N SER A 28 27.80 -1.66 6.23
CA SER A 28 28.03 -0.35 5.65
C SER A 28 26.91 0.61 6.06
N LEU A 29 27.22 1.90 6.24
CA LEU A 29 26.18 2.92 6.48
C LEU A 29 25.11 2.92 5.37
N GLY A 30 25.50 2.61 4.14
CA GLY A 30 24.58 2.52 3.00
C GLY A 30 23.60 1.35 3.08
N ASP A 31 23.90 0.29 3.84
CA ASP A 31 22.94 -0.80 4.06
C ASP A 31 21.79 -0.37 4.98
N PHE A 32 22.11 0.35 6.05
CA PHE A 32 21.10 0.90 6.96
C PHE A 32 20.29 2.01 6.30
N GLU A 33 20.94 2.90 5.55
CA GLU A 33 20.24 3.93 4.77
C GLU A 33 19.22 3.29 3.80
N ARG A 34 19.59 2.19 3.12
CA ARG A 34 18.65 1.42 2.28
C ARG A 34 17.50 0.82 3.09
N ALA A 35 17.77 0.23 4.25
CA ALA A 35 16.73 -0.35 5.09
C ALA A 35 15.75 0.73 5.61
N GLU A 36 16.23 1.90 5.97
CA GLU A 36 15.40 3.02 6.45
C GLU A 36 14.63 3.72 5.32
N THR A 37 15.18 3.74 4.11
CA THR A 37 14.54 4.37 2.95
C THR A 37 13.45 3.46 2.38
N LYS A 38 12.18 3.86 2.55
CA LYS A 38 11.01 3.12 2.03
C LYS A 38 10.81 3.29 0.53
N VAL A 39 10.96 4.51 0.03
CA VAL A 39 10.70 4.84 -1.37
C VAL A 39 11.92 4.53 -2.23
N PRO A 40 11.82 3.65 -3.23
CA PRO A 40 12.95 3.32 -4.08
C PRO A 40 13.33 4.49 -5.01
N ARG A 41 14.54 4.42 -5.56
CA ARG A 41 15.01 5.40 -6.55
C ARG A 41 14.28 5.20 -7.88
N ALA A 42 14.14 6.27 -8.67
CA ALA A 42 13.40 6.26 -9.93
C ALA A 42 13.76 5.13 -10.91
N HIS A 43 15.03 4.71 -10.99
CA HIS A 43 15.46 3.61 -11.88
C HIS A 43 15.01 2.21 -11.43
N LEU A 44 14.46 2.08 -10.21
CA LEU A 44 13.84 0.87 -9.69
C LEU A 44 12.31 0.98 -9.66
N MET A 45 11.76 2.09 -10.13
CA MET A 45 10.33 2.32 -10.25
C MET A 45 9.88 2.10 -11.68
N GLY A 46 8.65 1.63 -11.87
CA GLY A 46 8.04 1.46 -13.17
C GLY A 46 6.60 1.98 -13.21
N ASN A 47 6.16 2.37 -14.41
CA ASN A 47 4.78 2.75 -14.69
C ASN A 47 3.90 1.50 -14.78
N GLY A 48 3.25 1.15 -13.67
CA GLY A 48 2.54 -0.11 -13.48
C GLY A 48 3.45 -1.30 -13.18
N VAL A 49 2.82 -2.41 -12.79
CA VAL A 49 3.47 -3.64 -12.30
C VAL A 49 4.43 -4.27 -13.32
N LYS A 50 4.05 -4.31 -14.60
CA LYS A 50 4.88 -4.92 -15.64
C LYS A 50 6.18 -4.16 -15.87
N HIS A 51 6.10 -2.84 -16.06
CA HIS A 51 7.29 -2.01 -16.24
C HIS A 51 8.16 -2.05 -14.98
N MET A 52 7.55 -2.11 -13.79
CA MET A 52 8.28 -2.30 -12.54
C MET A 52 9.12 -3.60 -12.57
N TYR A 53 8.56 -4.73 -13.00
CA TYR A 53 9.33 -5.99 -13.15
C TYR A 53 10.48 -5.87 -14.13
N GLU A 54 10.27 -5.20 -15.27
CA GLU A 54 11.32 -4.94 -16.27
C GLU A 54 12.48 -4.13 -15.68
N GLN A 55 12.17 -3.11 -14.87
CA GLN A 55 13.15 -2.26 -14.19
C GLN A 55 13.93 -3.03 -13.13
N MET A 56 13.24 -3.84 -12.32
CA MET A 56 13.87 -4.73 -11.34
C MET A 56 14.78 -5.77 -12.01
N ASN A 57 14.31 -6.42 -13.07
CA ASN A 57 15.11 -7.39 -13.83
C ASN A 57 16.34 -6.74 -14.46
N THR A 58 16.21 -5.51 -14.97
CA THR A 58 17.35 -4.72 -15.47
C THR A 58 18.38 -4.45 -14.37
N ALA A 59 17.93 -4.10 -13.16
CA ALA A 59 18.82 -3.90 -12.01
C ALA A 59 19.51 -5.21 -11.57
N LEU A 60 18.79 -6.33 -11.55
CA LEU A 60 19.36 -7.64 -11.24
C LEU A 60 20.42 -8.05 -12.27
N HIS A 61 20.14 -7.91 -13.56
CA HIS A 61 21.11 -8.17 -14.63
C HIS A 61 22.33 -7.26 -14.59
N SER A 62 22.17 -6.04 -14.06
CA SER A 62 23.27 -5.09 -13.90
C SER A 62 24.14 -5.36 -12.67
N THR A 63 23.74 -6.30 -11.80
CA THR A 63 24.51 -6.66 -10.60
C THR A 63 25.69 -7.54 -10.98
N SER A 64 26.91 -7.02 -10.83
CA SER A 64 28.14 -7.71 -11.22
C SER A 64 28.27 -9.10 -10.57
N GLY A 65 28.44 -10.13 -11.40
CA GLY A 65 28.64 -11.52 -10.97
C GLY A 65 27.36 -12.27 -10.58
N LEU A 66 26.22 -11.59 -10.43
CA LEU A 66 24.97 -12.24 -10.04
C LEU A 66 24.44 -13.10 -11.20
N SER A 67 24.39 -14.42 -10.97
CA SER A 67 23.69 -15.33 -11.87
C SER A 67 22.19 -15.23 -11.65
N THR A 68 21.44 -15.14 -12.75
CA THR A 68 19.97 -15.03 -12.73
C THR A 68 19.34 -16.05 -13.66
N ARG A 69 18.10 -16.45 -13.35
CA ARG A 69 17.29 -17.37 -14.17
C ARG A 69 15.84 -16.89 -14.23
N PRO A 70 15.14 -16.99 -15.39
CA PRO A 70 13.73 -16.60 -15.49
C PRO A 70 12.85 -17.25 -14.43
N CYS A 71 11.90 -16.51 -13.85
CA CYS A 71 11.02 -17.03 -12.79
C CYS A 71 10.31 -18.33 -13.21
N ALA A 72 9.83 -18.40 -14.45
CA ALA A 72 9.09 -19.54 -14.99
C ALA A 72 9.88 -20.87 -14.99
N GLU A 73 11.20 -20.83 -14.89
CA GLU A 73 12.06 -22.01 -14.86
C GLU A 73 12.28 -22.57 -13.45
N TRP A 74 11.75 -21.92 -12.43
CA TRP A 74 11.89 -22.35 -11.04
C TRP A 74 10.72 -23.24 -10.61
N SER A 75 11.04 -24.33 -9.90
CA SER A 75 10.06 -25.07 -9.13
C SER A 75 9.82 -24.44 -7.76
N PHE A 76 8.70 -24.82 -7.15
CA PHE A 76 8.33 -24.42 -5.79
C PHE A 76 9.43 -24.74 -4.76
N ASP A 77 9.98 -25.97 -4.81
CA ASP A 77 10.99 -26.43 -3.84
C ASP A 77 12.34 -25.71 -4.01
N GLU A 78 12.75 -25.42 -5.25
CA GLU A 78 13.96 -24.65 -5.52
C GLU A 78 13.84 -23.23 -4.96
N LEU A 79 12.68 -22.57 -5.11
CA LEU A 79 12.45 -21.24 -4.55
C LEU A 79 12.43 -21.25 -3.02
N THR A 80 11.80 -22.24 -2.39
CA THR A 80 11.88 -22.40 -0.93
C THR A 80 13.32 -22.58 -0.46
N SER A 81 14.14 -23.31 -1.20
CA SER A 81 15.55 -23.52 -0.86
C SER A 81 16.36 -22.22 -0.94
N ILE A 82 16.07 -21.35 -1.93
CA ILE A 82 16.65 -20.00 -2.00
C ILE A 82 16.24 -19.16 -0.81
N LEU A 83 14.95 -19.15 -0.48
CA LEU A 83 14.42 -18.40 0.65
C LEU A 83 15.04 -18.85 1.98
N GLU A 84 15.26 -20.16 2.17
CA GLU A 84 15.97 -20.72 3.33
C GLU A 84 17.41 -20.20 3.43
N LEU A 85 18.12 -20.19 2.30
CA LEU A 85 19.49 -19.70 2.22
C LEU A 85 19.58 -18.20 2.52
N VAL A 86 18.73 -17.39 1.87
CA VAL A 86 18.70 -15.93 2.07
C VAL A 86 18.30 -15.60 3.50
N PHE A 87 17.29 -16.28 4.05
CA PHE A 87 16.87 -16.12 5.45
C PHE A 87 18.02 -16.41 6.40
N THR A 88 18.81 -17.46 6.16
CA THR A 88 19.97 -17.80 6.99
C THR A 88 21.06 -16.74 6.94
N MET A 89 21.23 -16.06 5.81
CA MET A 89 22.26 -15.03 5.61
C MET A 89 21.80 -13.61 5.94
N ARG A 90 20.54 -13.43 6.33
CA ARG A 90 19.96 -12.11 6.61
C ARG A 90 20.68 -11.35 7.72
N ASN A 91 20.53 -10.04 7.69
CA ASN A 91 20.84 -9.20 8.82
C ASN A 91 19.58 -8.99 9.68
N PRO A 92 19.53 -9.52 10.92
CA PRO A 92 18.37 -9.36 11.79
C PRO A 92 18.09 -7.89 12.16
N ASP A 93 19.09 -7.01 12.07
CA ASP A 93 18.91 -5.57 12.38
C ASP A 93 17.96 -4.89 11.37
N PHE A 94 17.87 -5.37 10.13
CA PHE A 94 16.93 -4.80 9.15
C PHE A 94 15.48 -5.16 9.47
N GLU A 95 15.24 -6.38 9.95
CA GLU A 95 13.90 -6.80 10.38
C GLU A 95 13.38 -5.94 11.54
N GLU A 96 14.26 -5.50 12.45
CA GLU A 96 13.89 -4.56 13.52
C GLU A 96 13.37 -3.22 12.96
N ILE A 97 14.06 -2.67 11.95
CA ILE A 97 13.66 -1.43 11.28
C ILE A 97 12.29 -1.59 10.62
N TYR A 98 12.09 -2.71 9.92
CA TYR A 98 10.84 -3.02 9.24
C TYR A 98 9.70 -3.22 10.23
N ARG A 99 9.92 -3.91 11.34
CA ARG A 99 8.93 -4.09 12.41
C ARG A 99 8.53 -2.78 13.07
N LYS A 100 9.50 -1.92 13.39
CA LYS A 100 9.24 -0.63 14.05
C LYS A 100 8.33 0.29 13.24
N THR A 101 8.33 0.15 11.92
CA THR A 101 7.56 1.01 11.01
C THR A 101 6.41 0.29 10.31
N ASN A 102 6.07 -0.93 10.76
CA ASN A 102 5.05 -1.79 10.15
C ASN A 102 5.25 -1.95 8.64
N ASP A 103 6.50 -2.08 8.22
CA ASP A 103 6.91 -2.12 6.82
C ASP A 103 6.52 -3.46 6.16
N ASN A 104 6.13 -3.43 4.89
CA ASN A 104 5.81 -4.63 4.11
C ASN A 104 7.05 -5.43 3.74
N ARG A 105 8.26 -4.88 3.96
CA ARG A 105 9.52 -5.59 3.80
C ARG A 105 9.82 -6.61 4.89
N ARG A 106 9.02 -6.72 5.94
CA ARG A 106 9.18 -7.75 6.99
C ARG A 106 9.14 -9.18 6.41
N LEU A 107 9.86 -10.09 7.06
CA LEU A 107 9.83 -11.50 6.70
C LEU A 107 8.46 -12.14 6.97
N GLN A 108 7.85 -12.68 5.92
CA GLN A 108 6.55 -13.31 6.01
C GLN A 108 6.35 -14.44 5.01
N ALA A 109 5.30 -15.21 5.23
CA ALA A 109 4.72 -16.14 4.28
C ALA A 109 3.20 -16.05 4.39
N ASN A 110 2.50 -15.72 3.31
CA ASN A 110 1.03 -15.63 3.29
C ASN A 110 0.46 -14.77 4.42
N GLY A 111 0.99 -13.55 4.61
CA GLY A 111 0.56 -12.63 5.67
C GLY A 111 1.03 -13.00 7.09
N VAL A 112 1.68 -14.15 7.27
CA VAL A 112 2.22 -14.59 8.56
C VAL A 112 3.65 -14.12 8.70
N TYR A 113 3.88 -13.17 9.60
CA TYR A 113 5.22 -12.69 9.96
C TYR A 113 5.86 -13.61 10.99
N SER A 114 7.13 -14.01 10.78
CA SER A 114 7.89 -14.77 11.78
C SER A 114 9.39 -14.49 11.71
N GLU A 115 10.04 -14.59 12.86
CA GLU A 115 11.50 -14.53 13.02
C GLU A 115 12.17 -15.90 12.82
N THR A 116 11.39 -16.98 12.68
CA THR A 116 11.91 -18.35 12.46
C THR A 116 11.55 -18.83 11.07
N PHE A 117 12.47 -19.57 10.44
CA PHE A 117 12.22 -20.10 9.11
C PHE A 117 11.22 -21.26 9.16
N GLU A 118 11.22 -22.02 10.25
CA GLU A 118 10.35 -23.16 10.49
C GLU A 118 8.86 -22.77 10.43
N ASP A 119 8.50 -21.61 10.99
CA ASP A 119 7.12 -21.10 10.93
C ASP A 119 6.72 -20.73 9.50
N LEU A 120 7.59 -20.00 8.78
CA LEU A 120 7.35 -19.62 7.38
C LEU A 120 7.24 -20.85 6.47
N LYS A 121 8.13 -21.84 6.69
CA LYS A 121 8.12 -23.13 6.00
C LYS A 121 6.86 -23.95 6.29
N ALA A 122 6.31 -23.85 7.50
CA ALA A 122 5.06 -24.52 7.85
C ALA A 122 3.86 -23.92 7.09
N VAL A 123 3.84 -22.61 6.86
CA VAL A 123 2.83 -21.94 6.04
C VAL A 123 2.93 -22.39 4.59
N TRP A 124 4.15 -22.36 4.03
CA TRP A 124 4.40 -22.83 2.67
C TRP A 124 4.08 -24.31 2.46
N LYS A 125 4.27 -25.15 3.47
CA LYS A 125 3.88 -26.55 3.38
C LYS A 125 2.37 -26.70 3.15
N GLN A 126 1.54 -25.88 3.81
CA GLN A 126 0.09 -25.90 3.60
C GLN A 126 -0.27 -25.48 2.18
N GLU A 127 0.41 -24.45 1.65
CA GLU A 127 0.26 -24.04 0.26
C GLU A 127 0.66 -25.17 -0.71
N ALA A 128 1.78 -25.86 -0.45
CA ALA A 128 2.24 -26.99 -1.28
C ALA A 128 1.22 -28.13 -1.35
N GLU A 129 0.56 -28.44 -0.23
CA GLU A 129 -0.50 -29.45 -0.16
C GLU A 129 -1.70 -29.06 -1.05
N VAL A 130 -2.08 -27.78 -1.06
CA VAL A 130 -3.13 -27.25 -1.93
C VAL A 130 -2.72 -27.29 -3.41
N LEU A 131 -1.48 -26.94 -3.73
CA LEU A 131 -0.95 -26.94 -5.09
C LEU A 131 -0.89 -28.34 -5.69
N ALA A 132 -0.65 -29.38 -4.87
CA ALA A 132 -0.67 -30.76 -5.35
C ALA A 132 -2.03 -31.17 -5.95
N GLU A 133 -3.13 -30.59 -5.45
CA GLU A 133 -4.49 -30.82 -5.93
C GLU A 133 -4.95 -29.80 -6.96
N SER A 134 -4.25 -28.68 -7.11
CA SER A 134 -4.63 -27.55 -7.97
C SER A 134 -3.48 -27.08 -8.89
N PRO A 135 -3.09 -27.88 -9.92
CA PRO A 135 -1.97 -27.54 -10.81
C PRO A 135 -2.10 -26.19 -11.52
N SER A 136 -3.34 -25.73 -11.77
CA SER A 136 -3.58 -24.42 -12.40
C SER A 136 -3.15 -23.23 -11.53
N LEU A 137 -2.81 -23.44 -10.26
CA LEU A 137 -2.35 -22.40 -9.32
C LEU A 137 -0.82 -22.39 -9.16
N HIS A 138 -0.08 -23.30 -9.81
CA HIS A 138 1.37 -23.42 -9.67
C HIS A 138 2.09 -22.15 -10.10
N ASP A 139 1.69 -21.56 -11.23
CA ASP A 139 2.32 -20.33 -11.75
C ASP A 139 2.12 -19.15 -10.79
N VAL A 140 0.92 -19.00 -10.23
CA VAL A 140 0.59 -17.94 -9.26
C VAL A 140 1.49 -18.04 -8.02
N SER A 141 1.62 -19.24 -7.44
CA SER A 141 2.46 -19.47 -6.26
C SER A 141 3.95 -19.30 -6.56
N ARG A 142 4.44 -19.86 -7.68
CA ARG A 142 5.83 -19.72 -8.12
C ARG A 142 6.21 -18.24 -8.24
N ASP A 143 5.36 -17.46 -8.89
CA ASP A 143 5.63 -16.06 -9.13
C ASP A 143 5.65 -15.24 -7.84
N GLY A 144 4.71 -15.49 -6.91
CA GLY A 144 4.77 -14.93 -5.55
C GLY A 144 6.09 -15.25 -4.83
N ARG A 145 6.64 -16.45 -5.02
CA ARG A 145 7.92 -16.82 -4.41
C ARG A 145 9.14 -16.22 -5.09
N CYS A 146 9.10 -16.02 -6.41
CA CYS A 146 10.13 -15.24 -7.10
C CYS A 146 10.20 -13.81 -6.54
N HIS A 147 9.03 -13.21 -6.28
CA HIS A 147 8.93 -11.93 -5.60
C HIS A 147 9.61 -11.96 -4.22
N ASP A 148 9.24 -12.90 -3.36
CA ASP A 148 9.82 -13.02 -2.02
C ASP A 148 11.34 -13.22 -2.09
N ALA A 149 11.83 -14.04 -3.01
CA ALA A 149 13.26 -14.30 -3.16
C ALA A 149 14.05 -13.04 -3.54
N VAL A 150 13.54 -12.27 -4.51
CA VAL A 150 14.16 -10.99 -4.92
C VAL A 150 14.07 -9.96 -3.79
N MET A 151 12.92 -9.87 -3.13
CA MET A 151 12.69 -8.98 -1.98
C MET A 151 13.67 -9.28 -0.85
N TRP A 152 13.77 -10.55 -0.44
CA TRP A 152 14.63 -10.96 0.65
C TRP A 152 16.11 -10.77 0.30
N PHE A 153 16.52 -11.17 -0.91
CA PHE A 153 17.89 -10.94 -1.37
C PHE A 153 18.23 -9.44 -1.33
N THR A 154 17.33 -8.58 -1.79
CA THR A 154 17.57 -7.14 -1.94
C THR A 154 17.56 -6.42 -0.60
N HIS A 155 16.58 -6.70 0.26
CA HIS A 155 16.28 -5.91 1.45
C HIS A 155 16.78 -6.53 2.76
N HIS A 156 17.04 -7.83 2.81
CA HIS A 156 17.44 -8.50 4.06
C HIS A 156 18.94 -8.84 4.12
N LEU A 157 19.65 -8.82 3.00
CA LEU A 157 21.09 -9.04 2.97
C LEU A 157 21.86 -7.71 2.99
N THR A 158 22.98 -7.68 3.71
CA THR A 158 23.99 -6.61 3.58
C THR A 158 24.75 -6.75 2.26
N ALA A 159 25.43 -5.70 1.83
CA ALA A 159 26.30 -5.77 0.64
C ALA A 159 27.33 -6.91 0.72
N ASP A 160 27.99 -7.06 1.86
CA ASP A 160 28.98 -8.14 2.09
C ASP A 160 28.36 -9.55 1.95
N ARG A 161 27.13 -9.75 2.44
CA ARG A 161 26.43 -11.05 2.34
C ARG A 161 25.96 -11.35 0.93
N LYS A 162 25.55 -10.33 0.17
CA LYS A 162 25.25 -10.47 -1.27
C LYS A 162 26.52 -10.86 -2.03
N GLU A 163 27.63 -10.19 -1.76
CA GLU A 163 28.92 -10.48 -2.39
C GLU A 163 29.39 -11.90 -2.05
N GLU A 164 29.25 -12.34 -0.80
CA GLU A 164 29.57 -13.71 -0.38
C GLU A 164 28.76 -14.75 -1.18
N LEU A 165 27.44 -14.54 -1.34
CA LEU A 165 26.60 -15.41 -2.16
C LEU A 165 27.02 -15.39 -3.63
N ILE A 166 27.21 -14.21 -4.21
CA ILE A 166 27.59 -14.04 -5.62
C ILE A 166 28.95 -14.70 -5.90
N SER A 167 29.93 -14.47 -5.03
CA SER A 167 31.29 -15.01 -5.15
C SER A 167 31.37 -16.52 -4.91
N SER A 168 30.33 -17.16 -4.34
CA SER A 168 30.28 -18.62 -4.20
C SER A 168 30.23 -19.34 -5.56
N GLY A 169 29.71 -18.68 -6.60
CA GLY A 169 29.55 -19.25 -7.95
C GLY A 169 28.36 -20.21 -8.11
N ASP A 170 27.78 -20.71 -7.03
CA ASP A 170 26.66 -21.66 -7.05
C ASP A 170 25.30 -20.98 -6.78
N PHE A 171 25.29 -19.70 -6.44
CA PHE A 171 24.08 -18.94 -6.17
C PHE A 171 23.47 -18.38 -7.47
N THR A 172 22.21 -18.73 -7.74
CA THR A 172 21.40 -18.15 -8.83
C THR A 172 20.11 -17.60 -8.26
N LEU A 173 19.79 -16.34 -8.56
CA LEU A 173 18.56 -15.68 -8.11
C LEU A 173 17.47 -15.76 -9.20
N PRO A 174 16.18 -15.97 -8.86
CA PRO A 174 15.11 -15.78 -9.83
C PRO A 174 15.04 -14.32 -10.29
N LEU A 175 14.66 -14.12 -11.55
CA LEU A 175 14.14 -12.84 -12.02
C LEU A 175 12.69 -12.65 -11.55
N MET A 176 12.20 -11.42 -11.62
CA MET A 176 10.77 -11.12 -11.53
C MET A 176 10.01 -11.75 -12.71
N PRO A 177 8.74 -12.15 -12.51
CA PRO A 177 7.91 -12.68 -13.59
C PRO A 177 7.78 -11.70 -14.78
N ASP A 178 7.76 -12.22 -16.01
CA ASP A 178 7.79 -11.40 -17.25
C ASP A 178 6.74 -11.80 -18.32
N HIS A 179 5.77 -12.64 -17.98
CA HIS A 179 4.76 -13.09 -18.92
C HIS A 179 3.57 -12.11 -19.08
N LEU A 180 2.78 -12.32 -20.14
CA LEU A 180 1.70 -11.40 -20.52
C LEU A 180 0.52 -11.36 -19.54
N ASP A 181 0.29 -12.44 -18.80
CA ASP A 181 -0.84 -12.58 -17.88
C ASP A 181 -0.58 -11.99 -16.47
N LEU A 182 0.34 -11.03 -16.34
CA LEU A 182 0.68 -10.37 -15.08
C LEU A 182 -0.07 -9.03 -14.90
N PRO A 183 -0.52 -8.69 -13.68
CA PRO A 183 -0.56 -9.57 -12.49
C PRO A 183 -1.59 -10.69 -12.68
N HIS A 184 -1.41 -11.81 -11.96
CA HIS A 184 -2.36 -12.93 -12.04
C HIS A 184 -3.78 -12.48 -11.65
N SER A 185 -4.79 -12.89 -12.41
CA SER A 185 -6.20 -12.59 -12.14
C SER A 185 -6.89 -13.77 -11.49
N LYS A 186 -7.40 -13.58 -10.27
CA LYS A 186 -8.12 -14.62 -9.50
C LYS A 186 -9.23 -15.28 -10.30
N SER A 187 -10.02 -14.48 -11.02
CA SER A 187 -11.14 -14.92 -11.84
C SER A 187 -10.76 -15.95 -12.93
N HIS A 188 -9.51 -15.93 -13.41
CA HIS A 188 -9.03 -16.90 -14.39
C HIS A 188 -8.91 -18.32 -13.80
N HIS A 189 -8.75 -18.44 -12.48
CA HIS A 189 -8.50 -19.72 -11.80
C HIS A 189 -9.72 -20.25 -11.02
N GLU A 190 -10.74 -19.42 -10.76
CA GLU A 190 -11.95 -19.80 -10.02
C GLU A 190 -12.73 -20.98 -10.64
N LYS A 191 -12.59 -21.20 -11.95
CA LYS A 191 -13.23 -22.31 -12.67
C LYS A 191 -12.38 -23.58 -12.72
N SER A 192 -11.07 -23.47 -12.49
CA SER A 192 -10.12 -24.57 -12.68
C SER A 192 -9.64 -25.20 -11.38
N ALA A 193 -9.87 -24.55 -10.23
CA ALA A 193 -9.47 -25.04 -8.93
C ALA A 193 -10.59 -24.84 -7.88
N ASN A 194 -10.45 -25.50 -6.73
CA ASN A 194 -11.36 -25.29 -5.60
C ASN A 194 -11.27 -23.84 -5.12
N ARG A 195 -12.40 -23.20 -4.81
CA ARG A 195 -12.45 -21.83 -4.32
C ARG A 195 -11.52 -21.59 -3.12
N SER A 196 -11.47 -22.49 -2.14
CA SER A 196 -10.59 -22.32 -0.98
C SER A 196 -9.11 -22.40 -1.35
N ALA A 197 -8.77 -23.20 -2.37
CA ALA A 197 -7.41 -23.28 -2.91
C ALA A 197 -7.02 -21.98 -3.63
N VAL A 198 -7.94 -21.45 -4.46
CA VAL A 198 -7.77 -20.16 -5.14
C VAL A 198 -7.60 -19.05 -4.11
N ASP A 199 -8.47 -18.98 -3.11
CA ASP A 199 -8.41 -17.98 -2.03
C ASP A 199 -7.04 -18.02 -1.31
N LEU A 200 -6.59 -19.21 -0.90
CA LEU A 200 -5.31 -19.37 -0.19
C LEU A 200 -4.10 -18.95 -1.03
N VAL A 201 -4.02 -19.38 -2.29
CA VAL A 201 -2.86 -19.06 -3.15
C VAL A 201 -2.85 -17.59 -3.54
N PHE A 202 -4.03 -16.99 -3.81
CA PHE A 202 -4.10 -15.57 -4.16
C PHE A 202 -3.85 -14.65 -2.96
N GLU A 203 -4.21 -15.06 -1.75
CA GLU A 203 -3.80 -14.34 -0.52
C GLU A 203 -2.27 -14.34 -0.41
N SER A 204 -1.64 -15.51 -0.60
CA SER A 204 -0.18 -15.62 -0.57
C SER A 204 0.47 -14.74 -1.63
N TYR A 205 -0.01 -14.81 -2.87
CA TYR A 205 0.47 -13.98 -3.97
C TYR A 205 0.30 -12.47 -3.70
N ALA A 206 -0.85 -12.03 -3.18
CA ALA A 206 -1.07 -10.63 -2.85
C ALA A 206 -0.07 -10.12 -1.80
N THR A 207 0.22 -10.94 -0.79
CA THR A 207 1.19 -10.56 0.25
C THR A 207 2.63 -10.52 -0.28
N SER A 208 3.03 -11.49 -1.12
CA SER A 208 4.38 -11.52 -1.71
C SER A 208 4.61 -10.41 -2.76
N THR A 209 3.55 -9.96 -3.43
CA THR A 209 3.63 -8.90 -4.47
C THR A 209 3.56 -7.47 -3.90
N SER A 210 3.49 -7.33 -2.57
CA SER A 210 3.40 -6.04 -1.86
C SER A 210 4.51 -5.04 -2.18
N CYS A 211 5.67 -5.49 -2.69
CA CYS A 211 6.74 -4.61 -3.17
C CYS A 211 6.27 -3.64 -4.27
N ALA A 212 5.23 -3.99 -5.02
CA ALA A 212 4.68 -3.11 -6.04
C ALA A 212 4.05 -1.83 -5.46
N MET A 213 3.67 -1.79 -4.17
CA MET A 213 3.22 -0.54 -3.51
C MET A 213 4.27 0.56 -3.52
N CYS A 214 5.56 0.19 -3.47
CA CYS A 214 6.64 1.16 -3.45
C CYS A 214 7.27 1.36 -4.83
N HIS A 215 7.19 0.34 -5.70
CA HIS A 215 7.95 0.28 -6.93
C HIS A 215 7.11 0.47 -8.20
N ALA A 216 5.81 0.20 -8.17
CA ALA A 216 4.93 0.58 -9.27
C ALA A 216 4.40 1.98 -8.99
N SER A 217 4.69 2.95 -9.87
CA SER A 217 3.87 4.15 -9.94
C SER A 217 2.55 3.71 -10.54
N GLY A 218 1.48 3.99 -9.81
CA GLY A 218 0.18 3.44 -10.10
C GLY A 218 -0.16 2.18 -9.31
N SER A 219 -1.43 2.00 -8.98
CA SER A 219 -1.92 1.03 -7.99
C SER A 219 -1.66 -0.42 -8.43
N VAL A 220 -0.54 -0.97 -7.95
CA VAL A 220 -0.10 -2.35 -7.56
C VAL A 220 -0.87 -3.57 -8.06
N VAL A 221 -2.18 -3.50 -8.31
CA VAL A 221 -2.99 -4.61 -8.82
C VAL A 221 -4.00 -4.04 -9.81
N SER A 222 -3.52 -3.41 -10.89
CA SER A 222 -4.33 -3.02 -12.05
C SER A 222 -4.96 -4.26 -12.69
N THR A 223 -6.08 -4.74 -12.16
CA THR A 223 -6.80 -5.91 -12.68
C THR A 223 -7.87 -5.53 -13.68
N ASN A 224 -8.39 -4.30 -13.61
CA ASN A 224 -9.34 -3.82 -14.60
C ASN A 224 -8.63 -2.95 -15.65
N THR A 225 -8.86 -3.30 -16.91
CA THR A 225 -8.39 -2.53 -18.07
C THR A 225 -9.45 -1.56 -18.59
N GLU A 226 -10.65 -1.64 -18.02
CA GLU A 226 -11.84 -0.89 -18.43
C GLU A 226 -11.78 0.57 -18.01
N SER A 227 -11.12 0.87 -16.87
CA SER A 227 -10.97 2.23 -16.38
C SER A 227 -9.99 3.04 -17.20
N THR A 228 -10.29 4.33 -17.29
CA THR A 228 -9.39 5.31 -17.88
C THR A 228 -8.41 5.75 -16.79
N SER A 229 -7.12 5.73 -17.11
CA SER A 229 -6.13 6.34 -16.21
C SER A 229 -6.34 7.85 -16.25
N TRP A 230 -6.28 8.52 -15.11
CA TRP A 230 -6.21 9.98 -15.07
C TRP A 230 -5.00 10.46 -15.87
N PRO A 231 -4.93 11.71 -16.34
CA PRO A 231 -3.69 12.31 -16.80
C PRO A 231 -2.72 12.55 -15.63
N ALA A 232 -1.51 12.99 -15.96
CA ALA A 232 -0.50 13.29 -14.95
C ALA A 232 -0.94 14.43 -14.02
N SER A 233 -1.73 15.36 -14.54
CA SER A 233 -2.25 16.56 -13.88
C SER A 233 -3.69 16.80 -14.29
N LEU A 234 -4.55 17.19 -13.33
CA LEU A 234 -5.92 17.61 -13.61
C LEU A 234 -6.41 18.60 -12.56
N SER A 235 -7.42 19.38 -12.90
CA SER A 235 -8.22 20.13 -11.94
C SER A 235 -9.71 19.99 -12.26
N TYR A 236 -10.54 20.08 -11.22
CA TYR A 236 -12.00 20.04 -11.38
C TYR A 236 -12.69 20.75 -10.22
N THR A 237 -13.95 21.09 -10.45
CA THR A 237 -14.91 21.47 -9.41
C THR A 237 -15.99 20.41 -9.26
N GLY A 238 -16.70 20.41 -8.15
CA GLY A 238 -17.79 19.46 -7.91
C GLY A 238 -18.52 19.73 -6.60
N THR A 239 -19.28 18.74 -6.16
CA THR A 239 -19.96 18.71 -4.86
C THR A 239 -19.40 17.58 -4.01
N GLY A 240 -18.82 17.91 -2.86
CA GLY A 240 -18.41 16.97 -1.82
C GLY A 240 -19.54 16.69 -0.84
N TYR A 241 -19.83 15.42 -0.60
CA TYR A 241 -20.87 14.94 0.31
C TYR A 241 -20.27 14.23 1.52
N GLY A 242 -21.01 14.25 2.63
CA GLY A 242 -20.57 13.70 3.91
C GLY A 242 -19.72 14.68 4.72
N ASN A 243 -19.41 14.28 5.95
CA ASN A 243 -18.66 15.13 6.85
C ASN A 243 -17.18 15.10 6.52
N PHE A 244 -16.62 16.25 6.15
CA PHE A 244 -15.20 16.41 5.92
C PHE A 244 -14.53 17.30 6.98
N PRO A 245 -13.40 16.89 7.60
CA PRO A 245 -12.84 15.54 7.54
C PRO A 245 -13.77 14.55 8.23
N PHE A 246 -13.78 13.30 7.76
CA PHE A 246 -14.66 12.24 8.27
C PHE A 246 -14.06 11.48 9.46
N TRP A 247 -12.91 11.92 9.97
CA TRP A 247 -12.18 11.33 11.09
C TRP A 247 -11.97 12.34 12.21
N ASP A 248 -11.97 11.86 13.45
CA ASP A 248 -11.64 12.64 14.65
C ASP A 248 -10.55 11.94 15.48
N ASN A 249 -10.27 12.45 16.67
CA ASN A 249 -9.28 11.87 17.59
C ASN A 249 -9.64 10.47 18.15
N THR A 250 -10.81 9.92 17.80
CA THR A 250 -11.26 8.58 18.17
C THR A 250 -11.15 7.56 17.03
N GLY A 251 -10.72 8.00 15.83
CA GLY A 251 -10.38 7.13 14.69
C GLY A 251 -11.37 7.25 13.53
N PRO A 252 -11.57 6.17 12.74
CA PRO A 252 -12.46 6.19 11.58
C PRO A 252 -13.93 6.37 11.96
N GLY A 253 -14.23 6.18 13.25
CA GLY A 253 -15.45 6.46 13.98
C GLY A 253 -15.52 7.89 14.46
N CYS A 254 -15.84 8.87 13.62
CA CYS A 254 -16.10 10.22 14.11
C CYS A 254 -17.31 10.22 15.07
N SER A 255 -17.02 10.26 16.37
CA SER A 255 -17.99 10.28 17.46
C SER A 255 -18.69 11.65 17.56
N TYR A 256 -18.12 12.65 16.89
CA TYR A 256 -18.61 14.04 16.85
C TYR A 256 -19.24 14.43 15.50
N CYS A 257 -19.20 13.55 14.50
CA CYS A 257 -19.74 13.84 13.19
C CYS A 257 -21.24 13.55 13.15
N ASP A 258 -21.97 14.33 12.36
CA ASP A 258 -23.32 13.98 11.98
C ASP A 258 -23.29 12.69 11.12
N GLY A 259 -24.26 11.81 11.29
CA GLY A 259 -24.43 10.68 10.36
C GLY A 259 -25.08 11.11 9.05
N ALA A 260 -25.55 12.36 8.98
CA ALA A 260 -26.12 12.94 7.80
C ALA A 260 -25.09 13.14 6.70
N ILE A 261 -25.47 12.72 5.50
CA ILE A 261 -24.78 12.93 4.22
C ILE A 261 -24.89 14.40 3.73
N ASP A 262 -25.79 15.15 4.37
CA ASP A 262 -26.12 16.57 4.15
C ASP A 262 -25.66 17.31 5.43
N PRO A 263 -24.83 18.37 5.35
CA PRO A 263 -24.61 19.25 4.21
C PRO A 263 -23.60 18.75 3.16
N SER A 264 -23.88 19.07 1.90
CA SER A 264 -22.87 19.05 0.85
C SER A 264 -22.00 20.32 0.87
N SER A 265 -20.83 20.26 0.25
CA SER A 265 -19.89 21.36 0.10
C SER A 265 -19.48 21.49 -1.37
N ASP A 266 -19.39 22.71 -1.88
CA ASP A 266 -18.72 22.92 -3.17
C ASP A 266 -17.25 22.59 -2.99
N ILE A 267 -16.66 21.88 -3.96
CA ILE A 267 -15.25 21.52 -3.94
C ILE A 267 -14.51 22.01 -5.19
N GLU A 268 -13.24 22.32 -5.02
CA GLU A 268 -12.27 22.50 -6.09
C GLU A 268 -11.03 21.65 -5.77
N VAL A 269 -10.57 20.88 -6.75
CA VAL A 269 -9.45 19.95 -6.57
C VAL A 269 -8.39 20.20 -7.61
N HIS A 270 -7.13 20.21 -7.17
CA HIS A 270 -5.96 20.19 -8.05
C HIS A 270 -5.12 18.97 -7.74
N TYR A 271 -4.67 18.31 -8.79
CA TYR A 271 -3.99 17.03 -8.73
C TYR A 271 -2.77 17.04 -9.63
N ASP A 272 -1.64 16.55 -9.12
CA ASP A 272 -0.44 16.32 -9.91
C ASP A 272 0.34 15.09 -9.41
N SER A 273 0.27 14.03 -10.21
CA SER A 273 0.96 12.76 -9.97
C SER A 273 2.48 12.86 -10.10
N THR A 274 3.01 13.81 -10.87
CA THR A 274 4.45 13.92 -11.14
C THR A 274 5.22 14.37 -9.90
N ILE A 275 4.58 15.17 -9.05
CA ILE A 275 5.07 15.60 -7.74
C ILE A 275 4.33 14.92 -6.58
N ASN A 276 3.46 13.96 -6.91
CA ASN A 276 2.65 13.18 -5.97
C ASN A 276 1.94 14.07 -4.94
N SER A 277 1.21 15.08 -5.43
CA SER A 277 0.52 16.07 -4.60
C SER A 277 -0.91 16.32 -5.07
N GLU A 278 -1.77 16.61 -4.12
CA GLU A 278 -3.20 16.84 -4.31
C GLU A 278 -3.67 17.89 -3.30
N ILE A 279 -4.57 18.77 -3.70
CA ILE A 279 -5.24 19.68 -2.77
C ILE A 279 -6.74 19.66 -3.04
N LEU A 280 -7.51 19.46 -1.97
CA LEU A 280 -8.97 19.48 -1.96
C LEU A 280 -9.39 20.74 -1.21
N MET A 281 -10.10 21.64 -1.87
CA MET A 281 -10.61 22.88 -1.28
C MET A 281 -12.12 22.74 -1.12
N HIS A 282 -12.59 22.80 0.13
CA HIS A 282 -14.01 22.68 0.47
C HIS A 282 -14.57 24.04 0.87
N SER A 283 -15.74 24.39 0.33
CA SER A 283 -16.45 25.61 0.72
C SER A 283 -16.98 25.55 2.16
N SER A 284 -17.10 24.35 2.74
CA SER A 284 -17.43 24.13 4.14
C SER A 284 -16.93 22.78 4.63
N CYS A 285 -16.34 22.76 5.82
CA CYS A 285 -15.91 21.58 6.55
C CYS A 285 -16.66 21.45 7.87
N SER A 286 -16.70 20.24 8.41
CA SER A 286 -17.35 19.89 9.67
C SER A 286 -16.67 20.51 10.90
N ASP A 287 -17.29 20.33 12.07
CA ASP A 287 -16.73 20.79 13.34
C ASP A 287 -15.43 20.05 13.69
N MET A 288 -14.32 20.79 13.68
CA MET A 288 -12.98 20.33 14.08
C MET A 288 -12.56 20.82 15.46
N SER A 289 -13.48 21.35 16.28
CA SER A 289 -13.19 21.81 17.65
C SER A 289 -12.63 20.71 18.56
N TRP A 290 -12.83 19.43 18.20
CA TRP A 290 -12.22 18.27 18.86
C TRP A 290 -10.68 18.25 18.79
N THR A 291 -10.07 19.02 17.88
CA THR A 291 -8.61 19.22 17.84
C THR A 291 -8.09 20.02 19.03
N GLY A 292 -8.97 20.74 19.73
CA GLY A 292 -8.63 21.61 20.85
C GLY A 292 -8.04 22.96 20.46
N ASP A 293 -7.92 23.24 19.15
CA ASP A 293 -7.50 24.54 18.65
C ASP A 293 -8.68 25.52 18.64
N ALA A 294 -8.46 26.76 19.11
CA ALA A 294 -9.50 27.78 19.19
C ALA A 294 -9.94 28.32 17.82
N ASN A 295 -9.11 28.12 16.80
CA ASN A 295 -9.34 28.55 15.43
C ASN A 295 -9.83 27.39 14.54
N ALA A 296 -10.03 26.20 15.11
CA ALA A 296 -10.48 25.04 14.35
C ALA A 296 -11.79 25.34 13.59
N PRO A 297 -11.90 24.89 12.31
CA PRO A 297 -13.07 25.15 11.50
C PRO A 297 -14.31 24.52 12.13
N ASN A 298 -15.45 25.18 11.93
CA ASN A 298 -16.76 24.66 12.31
C ASN A 298 -17.80 25.16 11.31
N SER A 299 -18.20 24.28 10.40
CA SER A 299 -19.09 24.62 9.28
C SER A 299 -18.54 25.80 8.48
N SER A 300 -17.22 25.80 8.26
CA SER A 300 -16.46 26.87 7.62
C SER A 300 -15.50 26.30 6.57
N PRO A 301 -15.06 27.10 5.58
CA PRO A 301 -14.18 26.61 4.53
C PRO A 301 -12.90 25.97 5.09
N CYS A 302 -12.41 24.94 4.42
CA CYS A 302 -11.11 24.34 4.71
C CYS A 302 -10.49 23.68 3.48
N ASN A 303 -9.17 23.56 3.49
CA ASN A 303 -8.41 22.86 2.46
C ASN A 303 -7.73 21.64 3.08
N HIS A 304 -7.64 20.53 2.33
CA HIS A 304 -6.79 19.38 2.64
C HIS A 304 -5.74 19.21 1.57
N ILE A 305 -4.49 19.49 1.94
CA ILE A 305 -3.33 19.34 1.08
C ILE A 305 -2.58 18.05 1.39
N PHE A 306 -2.29 17.28 0.35
CA PHE A 306 -1.45 16.10 0.32
C PHE A 306 -0.14 16.47 -0.35
N ASN A 307 0.97 16.46 0.38
CA ASN A 307 2.29 16.76 -0.14
C ASN A 307 3.25 15.61 0.17
N SER A 308 3.81 14.99 -0.87
CA SER A 308 4.71 13.85 -0.75
C SER A 308 5.93 14.09 0.14
N SER A 309 6.42 15.33 0.23
CA SER A 309 7.63 15.69 0.97
C SER A 309 7.36 16.15 2.40
N LEU A 310 6.20 16.76 2.66
CA LEU A 310 5.90 17.42 3.93
C LEU A 310 4.79 16.73 4.75
N GLY A 311 4.08 15.78 4.13
CA GLY A 311 2.93 15.08 4.71
C GLY A 311 1.61 15.73 4.26
N ALA A 312 0.57 15.57 5.08
CA ALA A 312 -0.74 16.12 4.77
C ALA A 312 -1.29 16.99 5.89
N PHE A 313 -2.08 17.98 5.50
CA PHE A 313 -2.56 19.03 6.39
C PHE A 313 -3.98 19.43 6.05
N ILE A 314 -4.76 19.76 7.07
CA ILE A 314 -6.04 20.45 6.93
C ILE A 314 -5.89 21.86 7.51
N TYR A 315 -6.31 22.88 6.78
CA TYR A 315 -6.17 24.28 7.18
C TYR A 315 -7.33 25.15 6.69
N THR A 316 -7.53 26.31 7.33
CA THR A 316 -8.58 27.27 6.95
C THR A 316 -8.03 28.29 5.93
N PRO A 317 -8.65 28.47 4.74
CA PRO A 317 -8.21 29.41 3.70
C PRO A 317 -8.69 30.87 3.95
N VAL A 318 -8.01 31.88 3.36
CA VAL A 318 -8.37 33.33 3.50
C VAL A 318 -9.78 33.54 2.95
N SER A 319 -10.11 32.74 1.94
CA SER A 319 -11.43 32.62 1.34
C SER A 319 -11.62 31.20 0.82
N ALA A 320 -12.87 30.79 0.60
CA ALA A 320 -13.23 29.41 0.28
C ALA A 320 -12.51 28.77 -0.93
N MET A 321 -11.95 29.56 -1.84
CA MET A 321 -11.22 29.06 -3.03
C MET A 321 -9.90 29.82 -3.25
N SER A 322 -9.24 30.22 -2.15
CA SER A 322 -7.91 30.82 -2.17
C SER A 322 -6.88 29.78 -1.71
N LYS A 323 -5.71 29.80 -2.35
CA LYS A 323 -4.59 28.90 -2.00
C LYS A 323 -4.07 29.20 -0.59
N GLU A 324 -4.17 30.46 -0.19
CA GLU A 324 -3.64 30.98 1.07
C GLU A 324 -4.58 30.68 2.25
N ALA A 325 -4.02 30.34 3.40
CA ALA A 325 -4.75 30.19 4.67
C ALA A 325 -5.25 31.55 5.20
N ASP A 326 -6.48 31.69 5.75
CA ASP A 326 -6.88 32.88 6.57
C ASP A 326 -5.95 32.98 7.78
N GLY A 327 -5.35 31.83 8.07
CA GLY A 327 -3.97 31.71 8.49
C GLY A 327 -3.88 31.29 9.93
N GLU A 328 -5.00 30.99 10.56
CA GLU A 328 -5.04 30.85 12.02
C GLU A 328 -5.24 29.41 12.48
N PHE A 329 -5.69 28.52 11.60
CA PHE A 329 -5.74 27.08 11.87
C PHE A 329 -4.97 26.26 10.84
N CYS A 330 -4.18 25.34 11.35
CA CYS A 330 -3.72 24.19 10.58
C CYS A 330 -3.48 23.00 11.51
N CYS A 331 -3.86 21.82 11.05
CA CYS A 331 -3.55 20.57 11.72
C CYS A 331 -2.91 19.59 10.74
N ARG A 332 -2.04 18.73 11.27
CA ARG A 332 -1.37 17.68 10.50
C ARG A 332 -2.21 16.41 10.51
N SER A 333 -2.61 15.93 9.34
CA SER A 333 -3.33 14.65 9.19
C SER A 333 -2.36 13.49 8.97
N TYR A 334 -1.28 13.69 8.21
CA TYR A 334 -0.21 12.71 8.02
C TYR A 334 1.19 13.34 8.12
N SER A 335 2.15 12.57 8.62
CA SER A 335 3.56 12.97 8.60
C SER A 335 4.21 12.62 7.27
N ALA A 336 5.25 13.36 6.87
CA ALA A 336 6.08 12.98 5.74
C ALA A 336 6.64 11.55 5.94
N GLY A 337 6.51 10.70 4.91
CA GLY A 337 6.99 9.32 4.95
C GLY A 337 6.16 8.34 5.80
N ASP A 338 4.97 8.75 6.25
CA ASP A 338 4.01 7.83 6.89
C ASP A 338 3.67 6.68 5.92
N SER A 339 3.76 5.43 6.37
CA SER A 339 3.46 4.24 5.54
C SER A 339 2.00 4.17 5.11
N SER A 340 1.11 4.86 5.81
CA SER A 340 -0.32 4.92 5.52
C SER A 340 -0.65 6.07 4.57
N PHE A 341 0.34 6.90 4.21
CA PHE A 341 0.20 8.09 3.38
C PHE A 341 0.89 7.89 2.03
N PRO A 342 0.13 7.62 0.95
CA PRO A 342 0.72 7.49 -0.38
C PRO A 342 1.02 8.83 -1.05
N GLY A 343 0.59 9.97 -0.48
CA GLY A 343 0.55 11.25 -1.19
C GLY A 343 -0.79 11.42 -1.89
N ALA A 344 -0.75 11.93 -3.12
CA ALA A 344 -1.92 12.01 -3.99
C ALA A 344 -2.41 10.60 -4.37
N VAL A 345 -3.68 10.51 -4.74
CA VAL A 345 -4.23 9.27 -5.30
C VAL A 345 -3.44 8.87 -6.56
N PRO A 346 -2.98 7.62 -6.73
CA PRO A 346 -2.26 7.22 -7.94
C PRO A 346 -3.10 7.45 -9.21
N GLN A 347 -2.44 7.85 -10.32
CA GLN A 347 -3.08 8.20 -11.60
C GLN A 347 -4.03 7.12 -12.14
N ASP A 348 -3.72 5.86 -11.87
CA ASP A 348 -4.46 4.70 -12.31
C ASP A 348 -5.13 3.97 -11.13
N TRP A 349 -5.35 4.64 -10.00
CA TRP A 349 -5.92 4.03 -8.80
C TRP A 349 -7.23 3.29 -9.08
N ALA A 350 -8.08 3.85 -9.94
CA ALA A 350 -9.31 3.18 -10.39
C ALA A 350 -9.06 1.80 -11.03
N ARG A 351 -7.88 1.53 -11.61
CA ARG A 351 -7.50 0.21 -12.14
C ARG A 351 -7.34 -0.85 -11.06
N SER A 352 -7.06 -0.45 -9.83
CA SER A 352 -6.99 -1.38 -8.69
C SER A 352 -8.35 -1.86 -8.19
N MET A 353 -9.42 -1.26 -8.70
CA MET A 353 -10.78 -1.67 -8.38
C MET A 353 -11.26 -2.79 -9.31
N THR A 354 -12.35 -3.45 -8.93
CA THR A 354 -13.09 -4.35 -9.81
C THR A 354 -14.04 -3.54 -10.70
N TYR A 355 -13.99 -3.76 -12.01
CA TYR A 355 -15.02 -3.24 -12.90
C TYR A 355 -16.33 -4.01 -12.70
N TRP A 356 -17.37 -3.31 -12.27
CA TRP A 356 -18.66 -3.89 -11.92
C TRP A 356 -19.65 -3.90 -13.08
N GLY A 357 -19.47 -3.01 -14.07
CA GLY A 357 -20.28 -2.94 -15.28
C GLY A 357 -20.73 -1.51 -15.60
N THR A 358 -21.71 -1.41 -16.50
CA THR A 358 -22.33 -0.14 -16.90
C THR A 358 -23.74 0.04 -16.30
N ASN A 359 -24.10 1.25 -15.90
CA ASN A 359 -25.45 1.61 -15.47
C ASN A 359 -25.98 2.79 -16.29
N THR A 360 -27.14 2.63 -16.94
CA THR A 360 -27.75 3.63 -17.85
C THR A 360 -28.70 4.61 -17.15
N GLY A 361 -28.95 4.43 -15.85
CA GLY A 361 -29.89 5.24 -15.07
C GLY A 361 -29.23 6.06 -13.97
N PHE A 362 -27.93 6.35 -14.08
CA PHE A 362 -27.24 7.15 -13.09
C PHE A 362 -27.74 8.61 -13.12
N HIS A 363 -27.85 9.20 -11.93
CA HIS A 363 -28.25 10.57 -11.70
C HIS A 363 -27.44 11.14 -10.55
N GLY A 364 -26.38 11.87 -10.89
CA GLY A 364 -25.63 12.75 -9.99
C GLY A 364 -26.07 14.21 -10.16
N ASP A 365 -25.36 15.10 -9.51
CA ASP A 365 -25.65 16.54 -9.52
C ASP A 365 -25.41 17.17 -10.89
N TYR A 366 -24.31 16.77 -11.53
CA TYR A 366 -23.86 17.37 -12.80
C TYR A 366 -24.07 16.46 -14.01
N TYR A 367 -24.30 15.17 -13.79
CA TYR A 367 -24.43 14.20 -14.86
C TYR A 367 -25.61 13.25 -14.67
N THR A 368 -26.35 13.04 -15.75
CA THR A 368 -27.38 12.00 -15.86
C THR A 368 -27.15 11.20 -17.12
N GLY A 369 -27.02 9.89 -16.99
CA GLY A 369 -26.76 9.04 -18.16
C GLY A 369 -26.15 7.70 -17.82
N GLU A 370 -25.37 7.20 -18.79
CA GLU A 370 -24.66 5.94 -18.66
C GLU A 370 -23.30 6.14 -18.00
N ILE A 371 -22.99 5.31 -17.01
CA ILE A 371 -21.72 5.30 -16.30
C ILE A 371 -21.08 3.92 -16.33
N LYS A 372 -19.76 3.88 -16.24
CA LYS A 372 -19.00 2.70 -15.83
C LYS A 372 -18.77 2.75 -14.33
N ILE A 373 -18.88 1.60 -13.67
CA ILE A 373 -18.78 1.46 -12.22
C ILE A 373 -17.53 0.65 -11.87
N TYR A 374 -16.67 1.21 -11.03
CA TYR A 374 -15.53 0.53 -10.43
C TYR A 374 -15.69 0.50 -8.93
N TRP A 375 -15.32 -0.63 -8.33
CA TRP A 375 -15.55 -0.87 -6.91
C TRP A 375 -14.49 -1.76 -6.28
N SER A 376 -14.09 -1.45 -5.06
CA SER A 376 -13.26 -2.33 -4.22
C SER A 376 -13.71 -2.26 -2.77
N THR A 377 -13.31 -3.25 -1.97
CA THR A 377 -13.47 -3.20 -0.51
C THR A 377 -12.11 -3.40 0.12
N VAL A 378 -11.71 -2.48 0.99
CA VAL A 378 -10.49 -2.58 1.80
C VAL A 378 -10.88 -2.41 3.25
N THR A 379 -10.48 -3.37 4.11
CA THR A 379 -10.74 -3.34 5.57
C THR A 379 -12.20 -3.10 5.98
N GLY A 380 -13.17 -3.45 5.12
CA GLY A 380 -14.60 -3.28 5.38
C GLY A 380 -15.15 -1.90 4.98
N VAL A 381 -14.33 -1.05 4.36
CA VAL A 381 -14.73 0.17 3.67
C VAL A 381 -14.78 -0.13 2.17
N ASP A 382 -15.90 0.18 1.55
CA ASP A 382 -16.11 0.16 0.12
C ASP A 382 -15.58 1.45 -0.48
N PHE A 383 -14.81 1.34 -1.57
CA PHE A 383 -14.37 2.44 -2.41
C PHE A 383 -15.05 2.29 -3.77
N TRP A 384 -15.42 3.40 -4.39
CA TRP A 384 -15.96 3.39 -5.74
C TRP A 384 -15.45 4.55 -6.56
N TYR A 385 -15.52 4.35 -7.87
CA TYR A 385 -15.23 5.35 -8.86
C TYR A 385 -16.16 5.16 -10.05
N TYR A 386 -16.77 6.26 -10.53
CA TYR A 386 -17.63 6.29 -11.71
C TYR A 386 -17.01 7.19 -12.76
N GLU A 387 -17.10 6.74 -14.01
CA GLU A 387 -16.69 7.54 -15.17
C GLU A 387 -17.71 7.38 -16.31
N GLN A 388 -17.73 8.35 -17.23
CA GLN A 388 -18.41 8.23 -18.51
C GLN A 388 -17.71 7.21 -19.42
N ALA A 389 -18.37 6.80 -20.51
CA ALA A 389 -17.78 5.88 -21.48
C ALA A 389 -16.43 6.34 -22.06
N ASP A 390 -16.18 7.66 -22.10
CA ASP A 390 -14.94 8.27 -22.57
C ASP A 390 -13.86 8.46 -21.49
N GLY A 391 -14.12 8.04 -20.25
CA GLY A 391 -13.19 8.15 -19.13
C GLY A 391 -13.32 9.43 -18.31
N THR A 392 -14.29 10.32 -18.61
CA THR A 392 -14.53 11.52 -17.79
C THR A 392 -15.00 11.12 -16.39
N PRO A 393 -14.31 11.55 -15.30
CA PRO A 393 -14.72 11.25 -13.93
C PRO A 393 -16.09 11.84 -13.63
N LEU A 394 -16.88 11.12 -12.86
CA LEU A 394 -18.22 11.53 -12.44
C LEU A 394 -18.42 11.44 -10.94
N GLU A 395 -17.92 10.38 -10.31
CA GLU A 395 -18.07 10.20 -8.87
C GLU A 395 -16.89 9.41 -8.31
N GLN A 396 -16.48 9.72 -7.09
CA GLN A 396 -15.49 8.97 -6.33
C GLN A 396 -15.87 9.07 -4.87
N GLY A 397 -15.86 7.95 -4.16
CA GLY A 397 -16.11 7.99 -2.73
C GLY A 397 -15.70 6.74 -2.00
N GLU A 398 -15.93 6.82 -0.69
CA GLU A 398 -15.65 5.76 0.26
C GLU A 398 -16.75 5.65 1.32
N GLY A 399 -17.06 4.42 1.72
CA GLY A 399 -18.03 4.16 2.77
C GLY A 399 -18.52 2.73 2.89
N CYS A 400 -19.73 2.51 3.37
CA CYS A 400 -20.28 1.15 3.58
C CYS A 400 -21.21 0.66 2.47
N TYR A 401 -21.50 1.52 1.50
CA TYR A 401 -22.23 1.23 0.29
C TYR A 401 -21.94 2.35 -0.71
N PHE A 402 -21.99 2.04 -2.00
CA PHE A 402 -21.85 3.06 -3.03
C PHE A 402 -23.20 3.80 -3.25
N PRO A 403 -23.20 5.08 -3.64
CA PRO A 403 -24.40 5.87 -3.91
C PRO A 403 -25.24 5.25 -5.03
N GLY A 404 -26.52 4.97 -4.73
CA GLY A 404 -27.48 4.40 -5.69
C GLY A 404 -28.28 3.21 -5.14
N VAL A 405 -27.94 2.70 -3.95
CA VAL A 405 -28.78 1.76 -3.20
C VAL A 405 -29.89 2.51 -2.46
N ASP A 406 -31.12 1.97 -2.47
CA ASP A 406 -32.37 2.62 -2.03
C ASP A 406 -32.44 3.05 -0.55
N ASN A 407 -31.37 2.93 0.24
CA ASN A 407 -31.39 3.21 1.68
C ASN A 407 -30.14 4.01 2.13
N LYS A 408 -30.06 5.28 1.68
CA LYS A 408 -28.94 6.21 1.93
C LYS A 408 -28.98 6.92 3.30
N THR A 409 -29.81 6.51 4.25
CA THR A 409 -30.11 7.33 5.45
C THR A 409 -29.40 6.89 6.73
N GLU A 410 -28.58 5.85 6.68
CA GLU A 410 -27.88 5.35 7.87
C GLU A 410 -26.36 5.39 7.64
N ALA A 411 -25.67 6.12 8.53
CA ALA A 411 -24.22 5.99 8.72
C ALA A 411 -23.87 4.51 8.96
N CYS A 412 -22.66 4.10 8.60
CA CYS A 412 -22.31 2.68 8.62
C CYS A 412 -22.52 2.07 10.02
N LEU A 413 -23.16 0.90 10.05
CA LEU A 413 -23.79 0.27 11.23
C LEU A 413 -22.89 0.04 12.47
N ASN A 414 -21.61 0.41 12.47
CA ASN A 414 -20.65 0.12 13.56
C ASN A 414 -19.60 1.23 13.79
N ASN A 415 -20.01 2.48 14.03
CA ASN A 415 -19.07 3.57 14.34
C ASN A 415 -17.98 3.76 13.28
N LEU A 416 -18.35 3.68 12.00
CA LEU A 416 -17.52 4.10 10.87
C LEU A 416 -18.35 5.11 10.05
N PRO A 417 -18.38 6.42 10.36
CA PRO A 417 -19.07 7.45 9.59
C PRO A 417 -18.47 7.72 8.22
N ILE A 418 -17.74 6.77 7.64
CA ILE A 418 -17.20 6.91 6.31
C ILE A 418 -18.38 6.71 5.36
N MET A 419 -19.05 7.80 5.03
CA MET A 419 -19.83 7.91 3.82
C MET A 419 -19.54 9.30 3.28
N LEU A 420 -18.60 9.36 2.35
CA LEU A 420 -18.26 10.58 1.64
C LEU A 420 -18.02 10.30 0.17
N TRP A 421 -18.27 11.30 -0.65
CA TRP A 421 -17.95 11.24 -2.06
C TRP A 421 -17.90 12.61 -2.68
N HIS A 422 -17.25 12.68 -3.83
CA HIS A 422 -17.27 13.83 -4.71
C HIS A 422 -18.13 13.49 -5.92
N ASP A 423 -19.13 14.32 -6.21
CA ASP A 423 -19.82 14.36 -7.49
C ASP A 423 -19.12 15.42 -8.35
N TYR A 424 -18.48 14.98 -9.43
CA TYR A 424 -17.59 15.80 -10.24
C TYR A 424 -18.44 16.60 -11.22
N ASP A 425 -18.14 17.88 -11.43
CA ASP A 425 -18.68 18.60 -12.59
C ASP A 425 -17.85 18.24 -13.83
N PRO A 426 -18.34 17.37 -14.73
CA PRO A 426 -17.57 16.93 -15.91
C PRO A 426 -17.27 18.08 -16.87
N ALA A 427 -18.02 19.20 -16.82
CA ALA A 427 -17.74 20.37 -17.65
C ALA A 427 -16.57 21.20 -17.12
N SER A 428 -16.19 21.01 -15.85
CA SER A 428 -15.08 21.70 -15.19
C SER A 428 -13.77 20.93 -15.22
N VAL A 429 -13.80 19.65 -15.61
CA VAL A 429 -12.60 18.80 -15.64
C VAL A 429 -11.65 19.33 -16.71
N ASP A 430 -10.60 20.00 -16.25
CA ASP A 430 -9.50 20.43 -17.09
C ASP A 430 -8.42 19.35 -17.08
N TRP A 431 -8.44 18.53 -18.14
CA TRP A 431 -7.38 17.60 -18.42
C TRP A 431 -6.18 18.38 -18.94
N VAL A 432 -5.32 18.80 -18.02
CA VAL A 432 -4.04 19.39 -18.38
C VAL A 432 -3.20 18.28 -19.02
N ASN A 433 -3.28 18.16 -20.34
CA ASN A 433 -2.72 17.05 -21.12
C ASN A 433 -1.17 17.11 -21.15
N GLY A 434 -0.54 16.84 -20.01
CA GLY A 434 0.90 16.82 -19.84
C GLY A 434 1.55 18.18 -19.60
N GLU A 435 0.78 19.26 -19.39
CA GLU A 435 1.34 20.47 -18.78
C GLU A 435 1.30 20.29 -17.24
N GLU A 436 2.40 20.59 -16.57
CA GLU A 436 2.48 20.49 -15.11
C GLU A 436 1.48 21.47 -14.48
N GLN A 437 0.81 21.05 -13.40
CA GLN A 437 0.04 22.02 -12.61
C GLN A 437 0.99 23.08 -12.07
N ASP A 438 0.49 24.29 -11.89
CA ASP A 438 1.25 25.33 -11.20
C ASP A 438 1.58 24.83 -9.78
N SER A 439 2.87 24.54 -9.54
CA SER A 439 3.33 23.93 -8.28
C SER A 439 2.96 24.74 -7.05
N SER A 440 2.64 26.03 -7.21
CA SER A 440 2.14 26.88 -6.12
C SER A 440 0.80 26.41 -5.55
N TRP A 441 0.03 25.59 -6.27
CA TRP A 441 -1.17 24.92 -5.72
C TRP A 441 -0.83 23.97 -4.57
N PHE A 442 0.39 23.44 -4.53
CA PHE A 442 0.81 22.43 -3.57
C PHE A 442 1.82 22.96 -2.53
N GLU A 443 1.95 24.28 -2.42
CA GLU A 443 2.75 24.91 -1.39
C GLU A 443 2.06 24.78 -0.03
N VAL A 444 2.72 24.13 0.93
CA VAL A 444 2.20 23.99 2.30
C VAL A 444 2.30 25.35 3.02
N PRO A 445 1.18 25.88 3.55
CA PRO A 445 1.17 27.18 4.25
C PRO A 445 2.13 27.24 5.44
N GLU A 446 2.67 28.43 5.76
CA GLU A 446 3.64 28.61 6.86
C GLU A 446 3.11 28.16 8.23
N ILE A 447 1.82 28.41 8.51
CA ILE A 447 1.16 27.92 9.73
C ILE A 447 1.19 26.38 9.81
N CYS A 448 1.05 25.68 8.69
CA CYS A 448 1.11 24.23 8.64
C CYS A 448 2.53 23.69 8.81
N GLN A 449 3.54 24.40 8.33
CA GLN A 449 4.93 23.98 8.50
C GLN A 449 5.35 23.98 9.98
N THR A 450 4.72 24.82 10.80
CA THR A 450 5.04 24.99 12.23
C THR A 450 3.97 24.42 13.18
N THR A 451 2.85 23.90 12.65
CA THR A 451 1.78 23.39 13.49
C THR A 451 2.21 22.19 14.33
N THR A 452 1.75 22.18 15.58
CA THR A 452 1.82 21.04 16.50
C THR A 452 0.46 20.36 16.69
N VAL A 453 -0.60 20.90 16.07
CA VAL A 453 -1.95 20.35 16.12
C VAL A 453 -2.02 19.12 15.22
N SER A 454 -2.62 18.05 15.73
CA SER A 454 -2.79 16.78 15.01
C SER A 454 -4.26 16.52 14.76
N CYS A 455 -4.60 16.17 13.53
CA CYS A 455 -5.95 15.76 13.10
C CYS A 455 -5.85 14.46 12.32
N SER A 456 -5.23 13.46 12.94
CA SER A 456 -4.79 12.27 12.24
C SER A 456 -5.95 11.43 11.72
N ALA A 457 -5.80 11.00 10.48
CA ALA A 457 -6.68 10.06 9.85
C ALA A 457 -6.53 8.64 10.46
N PRO A 458 -7.48 7.73 10.20
CA PRO A 458 -7.45 6.36 10.70
C PRO A 458 -6.14 5.65 10.35
N GLY A 459 -5.61 4.85 11.28
CA GLY A 459 -4.38 4.06 11.06
C GLY A 459 -3.07 4.72 11.49
N SER A 460 -3.06 6.00 11.88
CA SER A 460 -1.85 6.67 12.40
C SER A 460 -1.47 6.24 13.82
N SER A 461 -2.41 5.64 14.56
CA SER A 461 -2.18 5.09 15.89
C SER A 461 -2.34 3.57 15.84
N SER A 462 -1.45 2.86 16.53
CA SER A 462 -1.30 1.40 16.57
C SER A 462 -2.45 0.63 17.23
N GLY A 463 -3.67 1.19 17.23
CA GLY A 463 -4.87 0.51 17.68
C GLY A 463 -5.27 -0.61 16.72
N SER A 464 -5.26 -1.85 17.22
CA SER A 464 -5.73 -3.04 16.49
C SER A 464 -7.15 -2.83 15.96
N TYR A 465 -7.27 -2.69 14.64
CA TYR A 465 -8.55 -2.72 13.94
C TYR A 465 -8.92 -4.19 13.67
N ASN A 466 -10.07 -4.63 14.21
CA ASN A 466 -10.63 -5.94 13.89
C ASN A 466 -11.59 -5.77 12.70
N PRO A 467 -11.24 -6.24 11.49
CA PRO A 467 -12.14 -6.13 10.35
C PRO A 467 -13.39 -6.99 10.60
N VAL A 468 -14.56 -6.37 10.52
CA VAL A 468 -15.85 -7.08 10.45
C VAL A 468 -16.27 -7.08 8.98
N LEU A 469 -16.69 -8.24 8.46
CA LEU A 469 -17.20 -8.36 7.08
C LEU A 469 -18.24 -7.27 6.76
N SER A 470 -18.21 -6.72 5.54
CA SER A 470 -19.19 -5.75 5.07
C SER A 470 -20.62 -6.33 5.09
N HIS A 471 -21.64 -5.47 5.13
CA HIS A 471 -23.03 -5.93 5.10
C HIS A 471 -23.35 -6.71 3.81
N ALA A 472 -22.79 -6.27 2.68
CA ALA A 472 -22.87 -6.98 1.41
C ALA A 472 -22.18 -8.36 1.46
N ALA A 473 -21.00 -8.47 2.08
CA ALA A 473 -20.32 -9.76 2.27
C ALA A 473 -21.15 -10.73 3.14
N ARG A 474 -21.82 -10.23 4.19
CA ARG A 474 -22.75 -11.03 5.00
C ARG A 474 -23.99 -11.46 4.22
N GLN A 475 -24.58 -10.55 3.43
CA GLN A 475 -25.73 -10.87 2.57
C GLN A 475 -25.36 -11.85 1.45
N ALA A 476 -24.12 -11.81 0.97
CA ALA A 476 -23.55 -12.77 0.02
C ALA A 476 -23.13 -14.10 0.66
N GLY A 477 -23.35 -14.30 1.95
CA GLY A 477 -23.10 -15.57 2.65
C GLY A 477 -21.62 -15.85 2.95
N VAL A 478 -20.75 -14.85 2.85
CA VAL A 478 -19.35 -14.94 3.29
C VAL A 478 -19.33 -14.98 4.82
N ARG A 479 -18.63 -15.97 5.39
CA ARG A 479 -18.48 -16.14 6.85
C ARG A 479 -17.03 -15.84 7.23
N VAL A 480 -16.85 -15.23 8.41
CA VAL A 480 -15.55 -15.04 9.05
C VAL A 480 -14.94 -16.38 9.39
#